data_AF-A0A0M8V8E6-F1
#
_entry.id   AF-A0A0M8V8E6-F1
#
_cell.length_a   1.000
_cell.length_b   1.000
_cell.length_c   1.000
_cell.angle_alpha   90.00
_cell.angle_beta   90.00
_cell.angle_gamma   90.00
#
_symmetry.space_group_name_H-M   'P 1'
#
loop_
_entity.id
_entity.type
_entity.pdbx_description
1 polymer ?
#
loop_
_entity_poly.entity_id
_entity_poly.type
_entity_poly.pdbx_seq_one_letter_code
_entity_poly.pdbx_strand_id
1 'polypeptide(L)'
;MNARRHIATALRTATAAALTGSACIHAKLYIDGYRFIHVVGPLFLFQAGSSFALAVLLLAGAPPMLWLRAGVAGVAVGALGGFAASRTVGVFGFTEHGLEPAPQAALSLVTEIGTLLFLGLWQMTLPRQHRAVRRPAADAAR
;
A
#
# COMPACT_ATOMS: atom_id res chain seq x y z
N MET A 1 22.19 -15.23 9.68
CA MET A 1 20.79 -15.49 9.24
C MET A 1 19.75 -14.76 10.09
N ASN A 2 19.96 -14.54 11.40
CA ASN A 2 18.97 -13.91 12.29
C ASN A 2 18.72 -12.41 12.00
N ALA A 3 19.77 -11.61 11.78
CA ALA A 3 19.63 -10.17 11.53
C ALA A 3 18.71 -9.83 10.33
N ARG A 4 18.87 -10.54 9.20
CA ARG A 4 18.05 -10.32 7.99
C ARG A 4 16.57 -10.65 8.23
N ARG A 5 16.29 -11.67 9.05
CA ARG A 5 14.93 -12.04 9.47
C ARG A 5 14.33 -10.99 10.38
N HIS A 6 15.08 -10.47 11.36
CA HIS A 6 14.61 -9.38 12.21
C HIS A 6 14.32 -8.11 11.42
N ILE A 7 15.18 -7.73 10.46
CA ILE A 7 14.96 -6.59 9.58
C ILE A 7 13.70 -6.81 8.72
N ALA A 8 13.54 -8.00 8.12
CA ALA A 8 12.35 -8.30 7.32
C ALA A 8 11.05 -8.24 8.15
N THR A 9 11.08 -8.73 9.40
CA THR A 9 9.94 -8.61 10.31
C THR A 9 9.67 -7.15 10.67
N ALA A 10 10.70 -6.38 11.01
CA ALA A 10 10.57 -4.96 11.36
C ALA A 10 9.99 -4.14 10.20
N LEU A 11 10.46 -4.36 8.97
CA LEU A 11 9.92 -3.68 7.78
C LEU A 11 8.48 -4.09 7.49
N ARG A 12 8.14 -5.38 7.62
CA ARG A 12 6.76 -5.85 7.48
C ARG A 12 5.83 -5.20 8.51
N THR A 13 6.25 -5.11 9.76
CA THR A 13 5.46 -4.44 10.81
C THR A 13 5.35 -2.94 10.55
N ALA A 14 6.41 -2.30 10.05
CA ALA A 14 6.38 -0.88 9.69
C ALA A 14 5.44 -0.61 8.51
N THR A 15 5.43 -1.46 7.48
CA THR A 15 4.46 -1.40 6.38
C THR A 15 3.02 -1.54 6.89
N ALA A 16 2.76 -2.51 7.78
CA ALA A 16 1.43 -2.69 8.36
C ALA A 16 0.99 -1.48 9.22
N ALA A 17 1.91 -0.90 9.98
CA ALA A 17 1.64 0.30 10.76
C ALA A 17 1.32 1.51 9.87
N ALA A 18 2.08 1.71 8.78
CA ALA A 18 1.83 2.77 7.81
C ALA A 18 0.48 2.62 7.11
N LEU A 19 0.11 1.40 6.69
CA LEU A 19 -1.22 1.09 6.13
C LEU A 19 -2.35 1.36 7.11
N THR A 20 -2.15 1.02 8.39
CA THR A 20 -3.14 1.31 9.44
C THR A 20 -3.30 2.81 9.61
N GLY A 21 -2.21 3.58 9.60
CA GLY A 21 -2.24 5.04 9.62
C GLY A 21 -3.02 5.61 8.43
N SER A 22 -2.71 5.14 7.22
CA SER A 22 -3.43 5.53 6.00
C SER A 22 -4.92 5.20 6.09
N ALA A 23 -5.28 4.01 6.55
CA ALA A 23 -6.67 3.58 6.72
C ALA A 23 -7.43 4.51 7.67
N CYS A 24 -6.84 4.85 8.83
CA CYS A 24 -7.43 5.78 9.78
C CYS A 24 -7.62 7.18 9.20
N ILE A 25 -6.65 7.69 8.43
CA ILE A 25 -6.72 9.01 7.81
C ILE A 25 -7.82 9.06 6.74
N HIS A 26 -7.88 8.08 5.84
CA HIS A 26 -8.90 8.03 4.80
C HIS A 26 -10.30 7.78 5.36
N ALA A 27 -10.43 6.94 6.40
CA ALA A 27 -11.69 6.77 7.11
C ALA A 27 -12.15 8.07 7.77
N LYS A 28 -11.23 8.82 8.40
CA LYS A 28 -11.54 10.13 8.96
C LYS A 28 -12.01 11.10 7.87
N LEU A 29 -11.27 11.23 6.77
CA LEU A 29 -11.65 12.11 5.66
C LEU A 29 -13.01 11.74 5.04
N TYR A 30 -13.28 10.44 4.91
CA TYR A 30 -14.58 9.93 4.51
C TYR A 30 -15.70 10.44 5.42
N ILE A 31 -15.54 10.27 6.74
CA ILE A 31 -16.54 10.68 7.74
C ILE A 31 -16.70 12.21 7.77
N ASP A 32 -15.59 12.95 7.71
CA ASP A 32 -15.54 14.40 7.88
C ASP A 32 -16.12 15.19 6.69
N GLY A 33 -16.41 14.53 5.56
CA GLY A 33 -17.17 15.15 4.48
C GLY A 33 -17.10 14.45 3.14
N TYR A 34 -16.05 13.66 2.89
CA TYR A 34 -15.82 13.06 1.57
C TYR A 34 -16.90 12.04 1.21
N ARG A 35 -17.60 11.45 2.20
CA ARG A 35 -18.74 10.56 2.00
C ARG A 35 -19.87 11.14 1.13
N PHE A 36 -19.98 12.46 1.03
CA PHE A 36 -21.02 13.14 0.24
C PHE A 36 -20.58 13.45 -1.20
N ILE A 37 -19.31 13.20 -1.54
CA ILE A 37 -18.76 13.47 -2.87
C ILE A 37 -19.01 12.23 -3.74
N HIS A 38 -19.78 12.40 -4.81
CA HIS A 38 -20.10 11.32 -5.74
C HIS A 38 -18.81 10.72 -6.34
N VAL A 39 -18.74 9.38 -6.40
CA VAL A 39 -17.54 8.58 -6.76
C VAL A 39 -16.37 8.67 -5.77
N VAL A 40 -15.94 9.87 -5.38
CA VAL A 40 -14.77 10.07 -4.49
C VAL A 40 -15.02 9.49 -3.10
N GLY A 41 -16.20 9.71 -2.51
CA GLY A 41 -16.54 9.16 -1.20
C GLY A 41 -16.37 7.64 -1.13
N PRO A 42 -17.02 6.86 -2.01
CA PRO A 42 -16.80 5.42 -2.09
C PRO A 42 -15.33 5.00 -2.29
N LEU A 43 -14.54 5.76 -3.06
CA LEU A 43 -13.11 5.48 -3.24
C LEU A 43 -12.31 5.68 -1.95
N PHE A 44 -12.62 6.70 -1.16
CA PHE A 44 -12.00 6.90 0.16
C PHE A 44 -12.34 5.77 1.13
N LEU A 45 -13.60 5.31 1.14
CA LEU A 45 -14.01 4.17 1.96
C LEU A 45 -13.33 2.87 1.51
N PHE A 46 -13.27 2.64 0.19
CA PHE A 46 -12.58 1.48 -0.38
C PHE A 46 -11.09 1.49 -0.05
N GLN A 47 -10.42 2.64 -0.18
CA GLN A 47 -9.02 2.80 0.22
C GLN A 47 -8.87 2.44 1.70
N ALA A 48 -9.69 3.03 2.57
CA ALA A 48 -9.55 2.85 4.02
C ALA A 48 -9.73 1.38 4.42
N GLY A 49 -10.79 0.74 3.90
CA GLY A 49 -11.07 -0.66 4.15
C GLY A 49 -9.99 -1.60 3.60
N SER A 50 -9.50 -1.34 2.38
CA SER A 50 -8.46 -2.14 1.75
C SER A 50 -7.13 -2.03 2.50
N SER A 51 -6.73 -0.82 2.88
CA SER A 51 -5.49 -0.59 3.65
C SER A 51 -5.54 -1.25 5.02
N PHE A 52 -6.67 -1.17 5.72
CA PHE A 52 -6.86 -1.87 6.99
C PHE A 52 -6.82 -3.40 6.82
N ALA A 53 -7.56 -3.94 5.86
CA ALA A 53 -7.56 -5.38 5.58
C ALA A 53 -6.17 -5.90 5.22
N LEU A 54 -5.44 -5.18 4.36
CA LEU A 54 -4.07 -5.52 3.98
C LEU A 54 -3.10 -5.44 5.17
N ALA A 55 -3.27 -4.48 6.08
CA ALA A 55 -2.47 -4.40 7.31
C ALA A 55 -2.68 -5.65 8.19
N VAL A 56 -3.94 -6.05 8.40
CA VAL A 56 -4.28 -7.25 9.18
C VAL A 56 -3.72 -8.51 8.52
N LEU A 57 -3.93 -8.68 7.22
CA LEU A 57 -3.43 -9.84 6.47
C LEU A 57 -1.89 -9.88 6.47
N LEU A 58 -1.24 -8.71 6.35
CA LEU A 58 0.20 -8.60 6.49
C LEU A 58 0.65 -9.02 7.88
N LEU A 59 -0.01 -8.68 8.96
CA LEU A 59 0.41 -9.11 10.30
C LEU A 59 0.13 -10.61 10.52
N ALA A 60 -1.00 -11.11 10.05
CA ALA A 60 -1.36 -12.53 10.13
C ALA A 60 -0.44 -13.45 9.31
N GLY A 61 0.19 -12.93 8.25
CA GLY A 61 1.10 -13.72 7.40
C GLY A 61 0.38 -14.59 6.39
N ALA A 62 -0.76 -14.09 5.89
CA ALA A 62 -1.57 -14.80 4.92
C ALA A 62 -0.80 -15.04 3.59
N PRO A 63 -0.70 -16.29 3.11
CA PRO A 63 -0.25 -16.57 1.76
C PRO A 63 -1.37 -16.32 0.72
N PRO A 64 -1.04 -15.95 -0.54
CA PRO A 64 0.30 -15.82 -1.10
C PRO A 64 0.85 -14.39 -0.94
N MET A 65 2.09 -14.31 -0.44
CA MET A 65 2.73 -13.03 -0.09
C MET A 65 2.94 -12.07 -1.28
N LEU A 66 3.03 -12.62 -2.49
CA LEU A 66 3.23 -11.84 -3.71
C LEU A 66 2.01 -10.93 -3.99
N TRP A 67 0.82 -11.52 -4.00
CA TRP A 67 -0.43 -10.79 -4.25
C TRP A 67 -0.71 -9.77 -3.16
N LEU A 68 -0.41 -10.13 -1.91
CA LEU A 68 -0.59 -9.24 -0.78
C LEU A 68 0.29 -7.97 -0.92
N ARG A 69 1.55 -8.13 -1.32
CA ARG A 69 2.45 -7.00 -1.60
C ARG A 69 2.02 -6.18 -2.81
N ALA A 70 1.54 -6.84 -3.87
CA ALA A 70 1.00 -6.15 -5.03
C ALA A 70 -0.23 -5.31 -4.64
N GLY A 71 -1.11 -5.85 -3.80
CA GLY A 71 -2.25 -5.12 -3.23
C GLY A 71 -1.81 -3.90 -2.42
N VAL A 72 -0.82 -4.06 -1.53
CA VAL A 72 -0.25 -2.96 -0.73
C VAL A 72 0.34 -1.86 -1.63
N ALA A 73 1.10 -2.23 -2.66
CA ALA A 73 1.61 -1.27 -3.62
C ALA A 73 0.46 -0.59 -4.39
N GLY A 74 -0.55 -1.36 -4.80
CA GLY A 74 -1.71 -0.87 -5.54
C GLY A 74 -2.52 0.16 -4.76
N VAL A 75 -2.82 -0.09 -3.48
CA VAL A 75 -3.57 0.87 -2.66
C VAL A 75 -2.80 2.17 -2.44
N ALA A 76 -1.48 2.08 -2.19
CA ALA A 76 -0.66 3.26 -1.94
C ALA A 76 -0.42 4.08 -3.22
N VAL A 77 -0.12 3.42 -4.34
CA VAL A 77 0.01 4.08 -5.65
C VAL A 77 -1.33 4.67 -6.09
N GLY A 78 -2.45 3.97 -5.86
CA GLY A 78 -3.78 4.47 -6.16
C GLY A 78 -4.13 5.72 -5.35
N ALA A 79 -3.82 5.74 -4.05
CA ALA A 79 -4.02 6.89 -3.19
C ALA A 79 -3.17 8.09 -3.63
N LEU A 80 -1.87 7.89 -3.90
CA LEU A 80 -0.98 8.93 -4.42
C LEU A 80 -1.42 9.45 -5.79
N GLY A 81 -1.85 8.55 -6.68
CA GLY A 81 -2.38 8.89 -7.99
C GLY A 81 -3.65 9.74 -7.88
N GLY A 82 -4.58 9.35 -7.01
CA GLY A 82 -5.79 10.12 -6.72
C GLY A 82 -5.48 11.49 -6.12
N PHE A 83 -4.55 11.55 -5.16
CA PHE A 83 -4.07 12.79 -4.54
C PHE A 83 -3.45 13.75 -5.54
N ALA A 84 -2.59 13.25 -6.43
CA ALA A 84 -1.95 14.04 -7.47
C ALA A 84 -2.97 14.49 -8.53
N ALA A 85 -3.86 13.59 -8.95
CA ALA A 85 -4.90 13.90 -9.93
C ALA A 85 -5.86 14.98 -9.40
N SER A 86 -6.32 14.89 -8.15
CA SER A 86 -7.23 15.89 -7.57
C SER A 86 -6.62 17.29 -7.50
N ARG A 87 -5.29 17.41 -7.43
CA ARG A 87 -4.55 18.68 -7.37
C ARG A 87 -4.08 19.22 -8.71
N THR A 88 -4.23 18.45 -9.79
CA THR A 88 -3.72 18.82 -11.12
C THR A 88 -4.84 18.90 -12.15
N VAL A 89 -5.50 17.78 -12.42
CA VAL A 89 -6.53 17.65 -13.47
C VAL A 89 -7.94 17.49 -12.91
N GLY A 90 -8.07 17.31 -11.60
CA GLY A 90 -9.31 16.94 -10.92
C GLY A 90 -9.66 15.46 -11.08
N VAL A 91 -10.60 14.98 -10.27
CA VAL A 91 -11.07 13.59 -10.26
C VAL A 91 -12.60 13.61 -10.22
N PHE A 92 -13.25 13.28 -11.34
CA PHE A 92 -14.73 13.30 -11.45
C PHE A 92 -15.38 14.63 -11.02
N GLY A 93 -14.74 15.76 -11.36
CA GLY A 93 -15.20 17.11 -10.98
C GLY A 93 -14.81 17.54 -9.57
N PHE A 94 -14.10 16.70 -8.80
CA PHE A 94 -13.52 17.04 -7.50
C PHE A 94 -12.08 17.53 -7.64
N THR A 95 -11.76 18.66 -7.03
CA THR A 95 -10.41 19.25 -7.02
C THR A 95 -10.02 19.65 -5.61
N GLU A 96 -8.74 19.47 -5.28
CA GLU A 96 -8.15 19.89 -4.01
C GLU A 96 -6.97 20.83 -4.26
N HIS A 97 -6.59 21.61 -3.25
CA HIS A 97 -5.48 22.55 -3.34
C HIS A 97 -4.48 22.36 -2.21
N GLY A 98 -3.18 22.38 -2.57
CA GLY A 98 -2.09 22.30 -1.61
C GLY A 98 -2.16 21.07 -0.70
N LEU A 99 -2.00 21.29 0.60
CA LEU A 99 -2.10 20.26 1.64
C LEU A 99 -3.38 20.38 2.45
N GLU A 100 -4.43 20.96 1.86
CA GLU A 100 -5.77 20.88 2.41
C GLU A 100 -6.44 19.57 1.99
N PRO A 101 -7.28 18.97 2.85
CA PRO A 101 -7.53 19.35 4.25
C PRO A 101 -6.33 19.11 5.17
N ALA A 102 -5.94 20.13 5.94
CA ALA A 102 -4.79 20.07 6.85
C ALA A 102 -5.19 19.59 8.27
N PRO A 103 -4.38 18.73 8.93
CA PRO A 103 -3.11 18.13 8.48
C PRO A 103 -3.27 16.78 7.73
N GLN A 104 -4.50 16.33 7.49
CA GLN A 104 -4.82 14.98 7.01
C GLN A 104 -4.18 14.68 5.66
N ALA A 105 -4.19 15.63 4.72
CA ALA A 105 -3.58 15.48 3.40
C ALA A 105 -2.06 15.23 3.49
N ALA A 106 -1.36 16.00 4.33
CA ALA A 106 0.07 15.82 4.56
C ALA A 106 0.37 14.48 5.25
N LEU A 107 -0.41 14.11 6.27
CA LEU A 107 -0.26 12.83 6.95
C LEU A 107 -0.55 11.65 6.01
N SER A 108 -1.56 11.77 5.14
CA SER A 108 -1.88 10.77 4.12
C SER A 108 -0.66 10.55 3.21
N LEU A 109 -0.11 11.63 2.65
CA LEU A 109 1.08 11.58 1.80
C LEU A 109 2.27 10.88 2.49
N VAL A 110 2.54 11.22 3.76
CA VAL A 110 3.59 10.57 4.55
C VAL A 110 3.32 9.08 4.74
N THR A 111 2.09 8.69 5.07
CA THR A 111 1.74 7.27 5.26
C THR A 111 1.82 6.47 3.97
N GLU A 112 1.44 7.04 2.82
CA GLU A 112 1.51 6.35 1.54
C GLU A 112 2.94 6.20 1.03
N ILE A 113 3.73 7.28 1.10
CA ILE A 113 5.17 7.22 0.75
C ILE A 113 5.90 6.26 1.69
N GLY A 114 5.61 6.32 3.00
CA GLY A 114 6.17 5.41 3.99
C GLY A 114 5.81 3.96 3.71
N THR A 115 4.57 3.68 3.32
CA THR A 115 4.12 2.33 2.93
C THR A 115 4.94 1.79 1.77
N LEU A 116 5.10 2.56 0.69
CA LEU A 116 5.89 2.16 -0.47
C LEU A 116 7.37 2.01 -0.14
N LEU A 117 7.94 2.90 0.67
CA LEU A 117 9.32 2.84 1.11
C LEU A 117 9.61 1.57 1.92
N PHE A 118 8.83 1.31 2.97
CA PHE A 118 9.00 0.12 3.80
C PHE A 118 8.77 -1.16 3.00
N LEU A 119 7.76 -1.17 2.12
CA LEU A 119 7.51 -2.30 1.23
C LEU A 119 8.69 -2.54 0.27
N GLY A 120 9.24 -1.49 -0.33
CA GLY A 120 10.38 -1.57 -1.25
C GLY A 120 11.63 -2.09 -0.54
N LEU A 121 11.97 -1.52 0.62
CA LEU A 121 13.08 -1.98 1.45
C LEU A 121 12.89 -3.44 1.86
N TRP A 122 11.68 -3.82 2.25
CA TRP A 122 11.39 -5.21 2.62
C TRP A 122 11.63 -6.17 1.46
N GLN A 123 11.23 -5.81 0.24
CA GLN A 123 11.48 -6.64 -0.94
C GLN A 123 12.97 -6.88 -1.18
N MET A 124 13.83 -5.89 -0.91
CA MET A 124 15.29 -6.03 -1.02
C MET A 124 15.88 -7.01 0.00
N THR A 125 15.20 -7.21 1.14
CA THR A 125 15.64 -8.18 2.16
C THR A 125 15.31 -9.63 1.81
N LEU A 126 14.47 -9.87 0.81
CA LEU A 126 14.15 -11.23 0.38
C LEU A 126 15.30 -11.79 -0.44
N PRO A 127 15.60 -13.09 -0.33
CA PRO A 127 16.41 -13.75 -1.33
C PRO A 127 15.71 -13.51 -2.68
N ARG A 128 16.42 -12.93 -3.66
CA ARG A 128 15.97 -12.96 -5.05
C ARG A 128 15.82 -14.44 -5.36
N GLN A 129 14.58 -14.92 -5.41
CA GLN A 129 14.28 -16.18 -6.03
C GLN A 129 14.54 -15.93 -7.51
N HIS A 130 15.82 -15.91 -7.91
CA HIS A 130 16.20 -16.12 -9.29
C HIS A 130 15.50 -17.40 -9.63
N ARG A 131 14.41 -17.24 -10.37
CA ARG A 131 13.72 -18.22 -11.18
C ARG A 131 14.73 -19.35 -11.39
N ALA A 132 14.58 -20.42 -10.60
CA ALA A 132 15.04 -21.72 -11.04
C ALA A 132 14.15 -21.96 -12.26
N VAL A 133 14.51 -21.32 -13.37
CA VAL A 133 14.31 -21.85 -14.70
C VAL A 133 14.79 -23.26 -14.50
N ARG A 134 13.82 -24.17 -14.40
CA ARG A 134 14.02 -25.60 -14.54
C ARG A 134 15.20 -25.74 -15.48
N ARG A 135 16.37 -26.13 -14.98
CA ARG A 135 17.19 -27.01 -15.80
C ARG A 135 16.27 -28.20 -15.99
N PRO A 136 15.81 -28.49 -17.21
CA PRO A 136 15.34 -29.84 -17.48
C PRO A 136 16.60 -30.69 -17.33
N ALA A 137 16.82 -31.21 -16.13
CA ALA A 137 17.73 -32.32 -15.93
C ALA A 137 16.95 -33.56 -16.39
N ALA A 138 17.10 -33.86 -17.67
CA ALA A 138 16.77 -35.13 -18.32
C ALA A 138 17.42 -35.01 -19.71
N ASP A 139 18.48 -35.71 -20.08
CA ASP A 139 18.84 -37.09 -19.69
C ASP A 139 17.65 -38.06 -19.77
N ALA A 140 16.67 -37.74 -20.62
CA ALA A 140 15.69 -38.71 -21.09
C ALA A 140 15.64 -38.64 -22.62
N ALA A 141 16.33 -39.60 -23.23
CA ALA A 141 16.26 -40.01 -24.64
C ALA A 141 17.07 -39.19 -25.66
N ARG A 142 18.35 -39.54 -25.85
CA ARG A 142 18.83 -40.42 -26.95
C ARG A 142 20.34 -40.34 -27.13
#